data_AF-A0A8B8LV32-F1
#
_entry.id   AF-A0A8B8LV32-F1
#
_cell.length_a   1.000
_cell.length_b   1.000
_cell.length_c   1.000
_cell.angle_alpha   90.00
_cell.angle_beta   90.00
_cell.angle_gamma   90.00
#
_symmetry.space_group_name_H-M   'P 1'
#
loop_
_entity.id
_entity.type
_entity.pdbx_description
1 polymer ?
#
loop_
_entity_poly.entity_id
_entity_poly.type
_entity_poly.pdbx_seq_one_letter_code
_entity_poly.pdbx_strand_id
1 'polypeptide(L)'
;MEFCFSHPAEWALLLPHIFSYFLTIKLKKPISIKYNDETNQCQNYSLGSLFSPFVCMFKLSTCASLDIKLCYVIIRMLETGKESLPDDESYDLVIGMLFNTYEIDAAFKYIDLTLKSGYMLSMKVFMDSVKSCVNKGRLDTLVTIIERCRTTDQNKALCPSWNSCNFITEIAIQEDNSKLAFYGLEFMARWIVKGERARPPILLSVDEGLVLSAILTAGRTYDSELLGAAWAVLIRSLRKKKAPNPESYLGKIHALASLGNLQKAFGTLNEYESAYGDAGQEAEELFCPFTSLHPLVVACSKKGFETLDNVYFQLENLNRGENPYKSVAALNCVILGCANVWDLDRAYQTFESIGSTFGLTPDIHSYNGLMYAFGKLKKTHEASRVFEHLVSLGLKPNAKSYSLLVDAHLINRDVKSALAVINDMTAAGFEPSKETLKKVRRRCLREMDYESDDRVESLARSLNYRLGSEGRRDMLFNLDYSMEYP
;
A
#
# COMPACT_ATOMS: atom_id res chain seq x y z
N MET A 1 -54.70 15.08 46.31
CA MET A 1 -55.05 13.79 46.92
C MET A 1 -53.76 13.08 47.21
N GLU A 2 -53.37 12.99 48.48
CA GLU A 2 -52.28 12.12 48.89
C GLU A 2 -52.77 10.68 48.84
N PHE A 3 -52.10 9.84 48.07
CA PHE A 3 -52.28 8.40 48.10
C PHE A 3 -51.01 7.80 48.73
N CYS A 4 -51.13 7.25 49.94
CA CYS A 4 -50.11 6.42 50.55
C CYS A 4 -50.26 4.99 50.01
N PHE A 5 -49.28 4.53 49.23
CA PHE A 5 -49.14 3.11 48.87
C PHE A 5 -47.85 2.57 49.49
N SER A 6 -47.98 1.47 50.23
CA SER A 6 -46.97 0.96 51.17
C SER A 6 -46.06 -0.14 50.63
N HIS A 7 -46.08 -0.46 49.32
CA HIS A 7 -45.21 -1.52 48.75
C HIS A 7 -44.53 -1.18 47.39
N PRO A 8 -43.23 -1.51 47.22
CA PRO A 8 -42.44 -1.14 46.04
C PRO A 8 -42.77 -1.91 44.74
N ALA A 9 -43.50 -3.03 44.81
CA ALA A 9 -43.83 -3.82 43.62
C ALA A 9 -44.94 -3.20 42.75
N GLU A 10 -45.76 -2.31 43.30
CA GLU A 10 -46.86 -1.66 42.56
C GLU A 10 -46.35 -0.51 41.67
N TRP A 11 -45.17 0.04 41.95
CA TRP A 11 -44.54 1.09 41.14
C TRP A 11 -44.14 0.61 39.73
N ALA A 12 -43.75 -0.66 39.58
CA ALA A 12 -43.25 -1.19 38.31
C ALA A 12 -44.33 -1.34 37.22
N LEU A 13 -45.59 -1.51 37.61
CA LEU A 13 -46.71 -1.73 36.68
C LEU A 13 -47.43 -0.44 36.26
N LEU A 14 -47.34 0.62 37.05
CA LEU A 14 -48.06 1.88 36.80
C LEU A 14 -47.20 2.99 36.19
N LEU A 15 -45.86 2.91 36.30
CA LEU A 15 -44.94 3.91 35.75
C LEU A 15 -45.15 4.19 34.25
N PRO A 16 -45.34 3.19 33.37
CA PRO A 16 -45.53 3.42 31.94
C PRO A 16 -46.83 4.17 31.63
N HIS A 17 -47.89 3.91 32.38
CA HIS A 17 -49.20 4.54 32.19
C HIS A 17 -49.24 5.98 32.71
N ILE A 18 -48.58 6.26 33.84
CA ILE A 18 -48.44 7.61 34.37
C ILE A 18 -47.53 8.47 33.45
N PHE A 19 -46.46 7.89 32.89
CA PHE A 19 -45.58 8.56 31.92
C PHE A 19 -46.28 8.85 30.58
N SER A 20 -47.07 7.91 30.07
CA SER A 20 -47.90 8.10 28.86
C SER A 20 -48.93 9.21 29.06
N TYR A 21 -49.59 9.25 30.22
CA TYR A 21 -50.58 10.28 30.56
C TYR A 21 -49.94 11.69 30.65
N PHE A 22 -48.72 11.79 31.20
CA PHE A 22 -47.97 13.05 31.26
C PHE A 22 -47.51 13.54 29.87
N LEU A 23 -47.12 12.63 28.98
CA LEU A 23 -46.74 12.95 27.60
C LEU A 23 -47.92 13.50 26.78
N THR A 24 -49.12 12.96 27.00
CA THR A 24 -50.31 13.29 26.19
C THR A 24 -50.88 14.68 26.51
N ILE A 25 -50.68 15.18 27.74
CA ILE A 25 -51.23 16.47 28.18
C ILE A 25 -50.31 17.67 27.84
N LYS A 26 -48.99 17.47 27.73
CA LYS A 26 -48.02 18.57 27.51
C LYS A 26 -47.62 18.83 26.05
N LEU A 27 -48.03 18.00 25.09
CA LEU A 27 -47.72 18.17 23.66
C LEU A 27 -48.57 19.21 22.90
N LYS A 28 -49.44 20.00 23.57
CA LYS A 28 -50.33 20.96 22.89
C LYS A 28 -50.01 22.44 23.03
N LYS A 29 -48.90 22.87 23.63
CA LYS A 29 -48.46 24.28 23.57
C LYS A 29 -46.94 24.44 23.49
N PRO A 30 -46.41 25.33 22.64
CA PRO A 30 -45.00 25.67 22.66
C PRO A 30 -44.77 26.61 23.85
N ILE A 31 -44.00 26.16 24.85
CA ILE A 31 -43.65 27.00 25.99
C ILE A 31 -42.15 26.88 26.26
N SER A 32 -41.48 28.03 26.21
CA SER A 32 -40.14 28.26 26.75
C SER A 32 -40.13 28.00 28.25
N ILE A 33 -39.61 26.85 28.69
CA ILE A 33 -39.47 26.51 30.11
C ILE A 33 -38.00 26.69 30.53
N LYS A 34 -37.78 27.59 31.49
CA LYS A 34 -36.51 27.76 32.23
C LYS A 34 -36.27 26.48 33.06
N TYR A 35 -35.25 25.72 32.68
CA TYR A 35 -34.91 24.41 33.25
C TYR A 35 -34.09 24.48 34.57
N ASN A 36 -33.86 25.67 35.12
CA ASN A 36 -32.99 25.84 36.29
C ASN A 36 -33.62 25.38 37.61
N ASP A 37 -34.96 25.28 37.70
CA ASP A 37 -35.62 24.95 38.97
C ASP A 37 -35.93 23.44 39.12
N GLU A 38 -36.03 22.68 38.04
CA GLU A 38 -36.33 21.23 38.11
C GLU A 38 -35.07 20.38 38.37
N THR A 39 -33.86 20.87 38.08
CA THR A 39 -32.61 20.18 38.45
C THR A 39 -32.43 20.07 39.97
N ASN A 40 -32.98 21.01 40.75
CA ASN A 40 -32.96 20.94 42.21
C ASN A 40 -34.06 20.04 42.79
N GLN A 41 -35.11 19.73 42.02
CA GLN A 41 -36.20 18.86 42.50
C GLN A 41 -35.93 17.37 42.26
N CYS A 42 -35.12 17.00 41.25
CA CYS A 42 -34.69 15.62 41.05
C CYS A 42 -33.66 15.12 42.09
N GLN A 43 -33.01 16.02 42.84
CA GLN A 43 -32.11 15.64 43.94
C GLN A 43 -32.82 14.97 45.12
N ASN A 44 -34.14 15.14 45.25
CA ASN A 44 -34.90 14.66 46.41
C ASN A 44 -35.57 13.29 46.23
N TYR A 45 -35.43 12.65 45.07
CA TYR A 45 -35.93 11.28 44.86
C TYR A 45 -34.76 10.29 44.91
N SER A 46 -34.65 9.59 46.04
CA SER A 46 -33.77 8.45 46.25
C SER A 46 -34.22 7.25 45.39
N LEU A 47 -33.98 7.32 44.08
CA LEU A 47 -33.98 6.14 43.22
C LEU A 47 -32.76 5.29 43.61
N GLY A 48 -33.03 4.22 44.35
CA GLY A 48 -32.02 3.29 44.84
C GLY A 48 -31.13 2.75 43.72
N SER A 49 -29.82 2.87 43.94
CA SER A 49 -28.63 2.09 43.54
C SER A 49 -28.55 1.23 42.27
N LEU A 50 -29.61 1.05 41.47
CA LEU A 50 -29.58 0.18 40.28
C LEU A 50 -29.60 0.92 38.95
N PHE A 51 -29.99 2.20 38.91
CA PHE A 51 -29.94 3.01 37.70
C PHE A 51 -29.57 4.44 38.05
N SER A 52 -28.45 4.93 37.50
CA SER A 52 -28.06 6.33 37.63
C SER A 52 -29.19 7.22 37.09
N PRO A 53 -29.76 8.15 37.89
CA PRO A 53 -30.82 9.08 37.47
C PRO A 53 -30.46 9.85 36.20
N PHE A 54 -29.16 10.05 36.00
CA PHE A 54 -28.59 10.75 34.86
C PHE A 54 -28.73 9.93 33.57
N VAL A 55 -28.53 8.61 33.57
CA VAL A 55 -28.68 7.77 32.36
C VAL A 55 -30.12 7.82 31.82
N CYS A 56 -31.12 7.87 32.71
CA CYS A 56 -32.51 8.09 32.33
C CYS A 56 -32.71 9.49 31.73
N MET A 57 -32.09 10.53 32.30
CA MET A 57 -32.12 11.89 31.75
C MET A 57 -31.43 11.98 30.37
N PHE A 58 -30.31 11.28 30.15
CA PHE A 58 -29.62 11.19 28.86
C PHE A 58 -30.47 10.47 27.79
N LYS A 59 -31.18 9.40 28.15
CA LYS A 59 -32.14 8.70 27.26
C LYS A 59 -33.37 9.55 26.96
N LEU A 60 -33.86 10.32 27.92
CA LEU A 60 -34.98 11.25 27.72
C LEU A 60 -34.60 12.45 26.84
N SER A 61 -33.38 12.97 26.96
CA SER A 61 -32.89 14.08 26.13
C SER A 61 -32.53 13.65 24.70
N THR A 62 -32.12 12.40 24.48
CA THR A 62 -31.89 11.89 23.10
C THR A 62 -33.21 11.69 22.34
N CYS A 63 -34.33 11.48 23.04
CA CYS A 63 -35.67 11.50 22.44
C CYS A 63 -36.22 12.91 22.16
N ALA A 64 -35.62 13.96 22.71
CA ALA A 64 -36.07 15.34 22.57
C ALA A 64 -34.90 16.22 22.12
N SER A 65 -34.76 16.46 20.82
CA SER A 65 -33.76 17.31 20.13
C SER A 65 -33.29 18.56 20.92
N LEU A 66 -32.40 18.39 21.90
CA LEU A 66 -31.91 19.42 22.82
C LEU A 66 -30.38 19.30 22.91
N ASP A 67 -29.75 19.60 21.79
CA ASP A 67 -28.35 19.29 21.47
C ASP A 67 -27.33 20.01 22.37
N ILE A 68 -27.66 21.18 22.90
CA ILE A 68 -26.70 22.04 23.63
C ILE A 68 -26.67 21.74 25.14
N LYS A 69 -27.76 21.19 25.69
CA LYS A 69 -27.92 21.07 27.15
C LYS A 69 -27.19 19.87 27.74
N LEU A 70 -26.94 18.83 26.94
CA LEU A 70 -26.32 17.59 27.42
C LEU A 70 -24.80 17.72 27.60
N CYS A 71 -24.12 18.43 26.69
CA CYS A 71 -22.72 18.82 26.84
C CYS A 71 -22.50 19.69 28.09
N TYR A 72 -23.43 20.62 28.35
CA TYR A 72 -23.39 21.46 29.54
C TYR A 72 -23.53 20.63 30.83
N VAL A 73 -24.36 19.58 30.84
CA VAL A 73 -24.53 18.68 31.99
C VAL A 73 -23.24 17.91 32.29
N ILE A 74 -22.53 17.36 31.29
CA ILE A 74 -21.25 16.68 31.54
C ILE A 74 -20.17 17.65 32.02
N ILE A 75 -20.06 18.86 31.42
CA ILE A 75 -19.13 19.89 31.89
C ILE A 75 -19.40 20.22 33.36
N ARG A 76 -20.68 20.38 33.73
CA ARG A 76 -21.09 20.66 35.11
C ARG A 76 -20.82 19.46 36.04
N MET A 77 -20.94 18.22 35.56
CA MET A 77 -20.56 17.02 36.33
C MET A 77 -19.05 16.92 36.55
N LEU A 78 -18.22 17.28 35.56
CA LEU A 78 -16.76 17.35 35.68
C LEU A 78 -16.30 18.48 36.62
N GLU A 79 -16.99 19.62 36.63
CA GLU A 79 -16.68 20.77 37.48
C GLU A 79 -17.14 20.61 38.95
N THR A 80 -18.26 19.92 39.19
CA THR A 80 -18.86 19.82 40.53
C THR A 80 -18.25 18.72 41.39
N GLY A 81 -17.65 17.68 40.80
CA GLY A 81 -16.77 16.71 41.45
C GLY A 81 -17.31 15.96 42.68
N LYS A 82 -18.61 16.05 42.99
CA LYS A 82 -19.12 15.68 44.32
C LYS A 82 -20.05 14.47 44.40
N GLU A 83 -20.77 14.04 43.37
CA GLU A 83 -21.80 12.99 43.60
C GLU A 83 -21.95 11.88 42.53
N SER A 84 -21.40 12.00 41.33
CA SER A 84 -21.18 10.86 40.42
C SER A 84 -20.26 11.26 39.26
N LEU A 85 -19.17 10.52 39.08
CA LEU A 85 -18.35 10.65 37.87
C LEU A 85 -19.18 10.18 36.67
N PRO A 86 -19.08 10.82 35.50
CA PRO A 86 -19.78 10.35 34.29
C PRO A 86 -19.33 8.92 33.93
N ASP A 87 -20.30 8.02 33.81
CA ASP A 87 -20.09 6.62 33.42
C ASP A 87 -19.73 6.50 31.93
N ASP A 88 -19.14 5.36 31.53
CA ASP A 88 -18.76 5.05 30.13
C ASP A 88 -19.89 5.36 29.13
N GLU A 89 -21.13 4.93 29.44
CA GLU A 89 -22.30 5.15 28.59
C GLU A 89 -22.65 6.63 28.41
N SER A 90 -22.38 7.48 29.41
CA SER A 90 -22.68 8.91 29.35
C SER A 90 -21.77 9.62 28.35
N TYR A 91 -20.50 9.24 28.32
CA TYR A 91 -19.56 9.74 27.33
C TYR A 91 -19.85 9.22 25.93
N ASP A 92 -20.18 7.93 25.79
CA ASP A 92 -20.51 7.34 24.49
C ASP A 92 -21.71 8.03 23.83
N LEU A 93 -22.74 8.35 24.62
CA LEU A 93 -23.91 9.07 24.14
C LEU A 93 -23.56 10.48 23.67
N VAL A 94 -22.76 11.23 24.43
CA VAL A 94 -22.37 12.60 24.04
C VAL A 94 -21.50 12.59 22.79
N ILE A 95 -20.53 11.68 22.69
CA ILE A 95 -19.68 11.59 21.51
C ILE A 95 -20.51 11.17 20.28
N GLY A 96 -21.40 10.19 20.43
CA GLY A 96 -22.29 9.76 19.35
C GLY A 96 -23.23 10.87 18.86
N MET A 97 -23.75 11.70 19.76
CA MET A 97 -24.52 12.88 19.37
C MET A 97 -23.67 13.93 18.65
N LEU A 98 -22.46 14.22 19.13
CA LEU A 98 -21.56 15.19 18.49
C LEU A 98 -21.16 14.77 17.07
N PHE A 99 -21.04 13.47 16.82
CA PHE A 99 -20.87 12.96 15.45
C PHE A 99 -22.12 13.15 14.59
N ASN A 100 -23.33 13.00 15.16
CA ASN A 100 -24.59 13.24 14.45
C ASN A 100 -24.84 14.73 14.13
N THR A 101 -24.34 15.64 14.99
CA THR A 101 -24.44 17.10 14.78
C THR A 101 -23.29 17.68 13.95
N TYR A 102 -22.39 16.83 13.43
CA TYR A 102 -21.21 17.19 12.65
C TYR A 102 -20.16 18.07 13.39
N GLU A 103 -20.25 18.18 14.72
CA GLU A 103 -19.29 18.89 15.59
C GLU A 103 -18.09 18.01 15.95
N ILE A 104 -17.32 17.66 14.93
CA ILE A 104 -16.29 16.60 15.02
C ILE A 104 -15.11 16.99 15.92
N ASP A 105 -14.75 18.27 16.00
CA ASP A 105 -13.63 18.73 16.84
C ASP A 105 -13.99 18.69 18.33
N ALA A 106 -15.24 19.00 18.66
CA ALA A 106 -15.77 18.80 20.00
C ALA A 106 -15.81 17.30 20.32
N ALA A 107 -16.28 16.46 19.38
CA ALA A 107 -16.30 15.01 19.56
C ALA A 107 -14.91 14.44 19.90
N PHE A 108 -13.87 14.84 19.17
CA PHE A 108 -12.49 14.39 19.46
C PHE A 108 -11.97 14.90 20.80
N LYS A 109 -12.31 16.13 21.21
CA LYS A 109 -11.96 16.62 22.56
C LYS A 109 -12.59 15.75 23.65
N TYR A 110 -13.84 15.31 23.47
CA TYR A 110 -14.49 14.41 24.42
C TYR A 110 -13.90 13.00 24.39
N ILE A 111 -13.54 12.46 23.21
CA ILE A 111 -12.77 11.20 23.10
C ILE A 111 -11.42 11.32 23.83
N ASP A 112 -10.76 12.46 23.71
CA ASP A 112 -9.50 12.70 24.40
C ASP A 112 -9.65 12.78 25.92
N LEU A 113 -10.81 13.26 26.39
CA LEU A 113 -11.16 13.30 27.81
C LEU A 113 -11.49 11.89 28.32
N THR A 114 -12.28 11.09 27.59
CA THR A 114 -12.61 9.71 27.97
C THR A 114 -11.38 8.84 28.11
N LEU A 115 -10.44 8.98 27.16
CA LEU A 115 -9.19 8.23 27.18
C LEU A 115 -8.25 8.70 28.31
N LYS A 116 -8.33 9.96 28.76
CA LYS A 116 -7.56 10.46 29.93
C LYS A 116 -8.11 9.96 31.24
N SER A 117 -9.43 9.85 31.36
CA SER A 117 -10.09 9.35 32.56
C SER A 117 -10.04 7.83 32.70
N GLY A 118 -9.50 7.12 31.69
CA GLY A 118 -9.32 5.67 31.72
C GLY A 118 -10.56 4.86 31.39
N TYR A 119 -11.60 5.50 30.83
CA TYR A 119 -12.87 4.88 30.48
C TYR A 119 -12.79 4.10 29.15
N MET A 120 -13.67 3.09 29.00
CA MET A 120 -13.71 2.27 27.79
C MET A 120 -14.44 2.97 26.66
N LEU A 121 -13.84 2.98 25.47
CA LEU A 121 -14.49 3.51 24.28
C LEU A 121 -15.40 2.43 23.67
N SER A 122 -16.69 2.72 23.47
CA SER A 122 -17.54 1.74 22.77
C SER A 122 -17.11 1.56 21.32
N MET A 123 -17.39 0.35 20.80
CA MET A 123 -17.17 0.04 19.38
C MET A 123 -17.95 0.95 18.44
N LYS A 124 -19.13 1.43 18.87
CA LYS A 124 -19.95 2.34 18.06
C LYS A 124 -19.26 3.69 17.90
N VAL A 125 -18.80 4.27 19.00
CA VAL A 125 -18.09 5.56 19.00
C VAL A 125 -16.77 5.47 18.25
N PHE A 126 -16.04 4.35 18.37
CA PHE A 126 -14.83 4.11 17.58
C PHE A 126 -15.12 4.05 16.07
N MET A 127 -16.22 3.43 15.65
CA MET A 127 -16.57 3.38 14.23
C MET A 127 -17.05 4.73 13.70
N ASP A 128 -17.79 5.48 14.51
CA ASP A 128 -18.23 6.84 14.16
C ASP A 128 -17.01 7.77 14.03
N SER A 129 -15.99 7.61 14.88
CA SER A 129 -14.74 8.36 14.78
C SER A 129 -13.95 7.99 13.53
N VAL A 130 -13.83 6.70 13.19
CA VAL A 130 -13.21 6.24 11.92
C VAL A 130 -13.92 6.87 10.72
N LYS A 131 -15.24 6.72 10.62
CA LYS A 131 -16.02 7.25 9.48
C LYS A 131 -15.89 8.77 9.36
N SER A 132 -15.90 9.47 10.49
CA SER A 132 -15.76 10.92 10.55
C SER A 132 -14.36 11.40 10.14
N CYS A 133 -13.30 10.72 10.58
CA CYS A 133 -11.92 10.99 10.17
C CYS A 133 -11.73 10.82 8.67
N VAL A 134 -12.29 9.74 8.11
CA VAL A 134 -12.20 9.40 6.69
C VAL A 134 -12.92 10.45 5.85
N ASN A 135 -14.16 10.81 6.18
CA ASN A 135 -14.94 11.80 5.44
C ASN A 135 -14.28 13.20 5.41
N LYS A 136 -13.50 13.55 6.44
CA LYS A 136 -12.78 14.83 6.52
C LYS A 136 -11.30 14.75 6.09
N GLY A 137 -10.79 13.57 5.73
CA GLY A 137 -9.37 13.37 5.40
C GLY A 137 -8.39 13.58 6.58
N ARG A 138 -8.85 13.44 7.83
CA ARG A 138 -8.04 13.70 9.03
C ARG A 138 -7.44 12.42 9.62
N LEU A 139 -6.66 11.71 8.82
CA LEU A 139 -6.11 10.40 9.22
C LEU A 139 -5.12 10.48 10.38
N ASP A 140 -4.38 11.59 10.53
CA ASP A 140 -3.46 11.75 11.67
C ASP A 140 -4.19 11.78 13.01
N THR A 141 -5.38 12.40 13.06
CA THR A 141 -6.22 12.39 14.26
C THR A 141 -6.76 11.00 14.57
N LEU A 142 -6.98 10.17 13.54
CA LEU A 142 -7.37 8.78 13.75
C LEU A 142 -6.21 7.96 14.33
N VAL A 143 -4.99 8.18 13.83
CA VAL A 143 -3.77 7.55 14.34
C VAL A 143 -3.56 7.87 15.82
N THR A 144 -3.71 9.14 16.23
CA THR A 144 -3.56 9.53 17.64
C THR A 144 -4.63 8.91 18.54
N ILE A 145 -5.88 8.84 18.09
CA ILE A 145 -6.96 8.17 18.83
C ILE A 145 -6.64 6.68 19.02
N ILE A 146 -6.20 6.00 17.96
CA ILE A 146 -5.83 4.57 18.02
C ILE A 146 -4.65 4.36 18.98
N GLU A 147 -3.61 5.20 18.92
CA GLU A 147 -2.47 5.13 19.84
C GLU A 147 -2.89 5.25 21.30
N ARG A 148 -3.77 6.20 21.60
CA ARG A 148 -4.27 6.42 22.96
C ARG A 148 -5.20 5.31 23.46
N CYS A 149 -5.94 4.68 22.56
CA CYS A 149 -6.69 3.46 22.87
C CYS A 149 -5.75 2.30 23.23
N ARG A 150 -4.51 2.26 22.71
CA ARG A 150 -3.53 1.22 23.05
C ARG A 150 -2.86 1.45 24.41
N THR A 151 -2.67 2.70 24.81
CA THR A 151 -2.02 3.05 26.10
C THR A 151 -2.92 2.83 27.32
N THR A 152 -4.23 2.71 27.13
CA THR A 152 -5.19 2.49 28.23
C THR A 152 -5.44 0.99 28.40
N ASP A 153 -5.13 0.44 29.59
CA ASP A 153 -5.19 -1.01 29.86
C ASP A 153 -6.56 -1.64 29.55
N GLN A 154 -7.64 -0.87 29.75
CA GLN A 154 -9.01 -1.31 29.47
C GLN A 154 -9.34 -1.36 27.96
N ASN A 155 -8.75 -0.47 27.15
CA ASN A 155 -8.97 -0.41 25.69
C ASN A 155 -7.95 -1.22 24.89
N LYS A 156 -6.94 -1.83 25.54
CA LYS A 156 -5.99 -2.75 24.90
C LYS A 156 -6.68 -3.91 24.16
N ALA A 157 -7.87 -4.30 24.62
CA ALA A 157 -8.72 -5.33 24.04
C ALA A 157 -9.61 -4.85 22.87
N LEU A 158 -9.69 -3.53 22.62
CA LEU A 158 -10.47 -2.95 21.53
C LEU A 158 -9.98 -3.53 20.21
N CYS A 159 -10.90 -4.09 19.45
CA CYS A 159 -10.61 -4.74 18.18
C CYS A 159 -11.83 -4.52 17.27
N PRO A 160 -11.73 -3.67 16.24
CA PRO A 160 -12.83 -3.39 15.34
C PRO A 160 -13.26 -4.64 14.58
N SER A 161 -14.49 -4.67 14.07
CA SER A 161 -14.97 -5.82 13.30
C SER A 161 -14.06 -6.12 12.10
N TRP A 162 -14.02 -7.36 11.61
CA TRP A 162 -13.17 -7.71 10.46
C TRP A 162 -13.37 -6.80 9.24
N ASN A 163 -14.64 -6.49 8.92
CA ASN A 163 -14.98 -5.59 7.82
C ASN A 163 -14.46 -4.16 8.07
N SER A 164 -14.52 -3.70 9.32
CA SER A 164 -13.97 -2.41 9.72
C SER A 164 -12.44 -2.38 9.61
N CYS A 165 -11.75 -3.48 9.94
CA CYS A 165 -10.30 -3.59 9.75
C CYS A 165 -9.94 -3.47 8.27
N ASN A 166 -10.63 -4.19 7.38
CA ASN A 166 -10.42 -4.09 5.94
C ASN A 166 -10.61 -2.65 5.45
N PHE A 167 -11.69 -2.01 5.86
CA PHE A 167 -12.00 -0.62 5.49
C PHE A 167 -10.91 0.37 5.95
N ILE A 168 -10.47 0.27 7.21
CA ILE A 168 -9.41 1.14 7.75
C ILE A 168 -8.10 0.93 6.97
N THR A 169 -7.74 -0.32 6.69
CA THR A 169 -6.52 -0.65 5.94
C THR A 169 -6.59 -0.14 4.49
N GLU A 170 -7.72 -0.33 3.81
CA GLU A 170 -7.90 0.13 2.43
C GLU A 170 -7.75 1.65 2.30
N ILE A 171 -8.37 2.41 3.21
CA ILE A 171 -8.26 3.87 3.22
C ILE A 171 -6.83 4.32 3.56
N ALA A 172 -6.19 3.66 4.52
CA ALA A 172 -4.82 3.98 4.87
C ALA A 172 -3.86 3.79 3.69
N ILE A 173 -4.10 2.77 2.86
CA ILE A 173 -3.31 2.48 1.67
C ILE A 173 -3.59 3.48 0.55
N GLN A 174 -4.84 3.89 0.35
CA GLN A 174 -5.21 4.92 -0.64
C GLN A 174 -4.54 6.27 -0.36
N GLU A 175 -4.40 6.63 0.92
CA GLU A 175 -3.78 7.88 1.36
C GLU A 175 -2.28 7.73 1.70
N ASP A 176 -1.67 6.58 1.39
CA ASP A 176 -0.26 6.24 1.70
C ASP A 176 0.14 6.51 3.17
N ASN A 177 -0.77 6.36 4.13
CA ASN A 177 -0.52 6.54 5.56
C ASN A 177 0.00 5.24 6.20
N SER A 178 1.32 5.13 6.35
CA SER A 178 1.96 3.89 6.80
C SER A 178 1.58 3.46 8.22
N LYS A 179 1.45 4.43 9.14
CA LYS A 179 1.09 4.17 10.55
C LYS A 179 -0.34 3.63 10.68
N LEU A 180 -1.28 4.24 9.97
CA LEU A 180 -2.66 3.78 9.99
C LEU A 180 -2.81 2.40 9.34
N ALA A 181 -2.08 2.16 8.25
CA ALA A 181 -2.06 0.85 7.59
C ALA A 181 -1.50 -0.24 8.53
N PHE A 182 -0.45 0.09 9.28
CA PHE A 182 0.13 -0.81 10.29
C PHE A 182 -0.91 -1.16 11.37
N TYR A 183 -1.64 -0.18 11.90
CA TYR A 183 -2.68 -0.44 12.89
C TYR A 183 -3.83 -1.28 12.34
N GLY A 184 -4.27 -1.03 11.11
CA GLY A 184 -5.27 -1.86 10.45
C GLY A 184 -4.83 -3.33 10.34
N LEU A 185 -3.58 -3.57 9.92
CA LEU A 185 -2.99 -4.91 9.84
C LEU A 185 -2.80 -5.56 11.22
N GLU A 186 -2.43 -4.79 12.25
CA GLU A 186 -2.34 -5.28 13.62
C GLU A 186 -3.72 -5.78 14.12
N PHE A 187 -4.79 -5.05 13.82
CA PHE A 187 -6.15 -5.49 14.16
C PHE A 187 -6.53 -6.78 13.43
N MET A 188 -6.17 -6.93 12.16
CA MET A 188 -6.38 -8.19 11.41
C MET A 188 -5.60 -9.36 12.05
N ALA A 189 -4.34 -9.14 12.42
CA ALA A 189 -3.52 -10.15 13.08
C ALA A 189 -4.18 -10.66 14.38
N ARG A 190 -4.75 -9.76 15.19
CA ARG A 190 -5.49 -10.12 16.41
C ARG A 190 -6.73 -10.97 16.12
N TRP A 191 -7.46 -10.68 15.04
CA TRP A 191 -8.59 -11.48 14.61
C TRP A 191 -8.20 -12.89 14.16
N ILE A 192 -7.10 -13.02 13.42
CA ILE A 192 -6.56 -14.34 13.01
C ILE A 192 -6.26 -15.18 14.26
N VAL A 193 -5.58 -14.61 15.25
CA VAL A 193 -5.27 -15.30 16.52
C VAL A 193 -6.53 -15.67 17.30
N LYS A 194 -7.55 -14.79 17.35
CA LYS A 194 -8.83 -15.07 18.01
C LYS A 194 -9.61 -16.18 17.29
N GLY A 195 -9.65 -16.15 15.96
CA GLY A 195 -10.31 -17.16 15.13
C GLY A 195 -9.70 -18.55 15.27
N GLU A 196 -8.37 -18.63 15.38
CA GLU A 196 -7.64 -19.88 15.68
C GLU A 196 -8.00 -20.48 17.05
N ARG A 197 -8.35 -19.65 18.04
CA ARG A 197 -8.71 -20.07 19.41
C ARG A 197 -10.20 -20.39 19.58
N ALA A 198 -11.05 -19.96 18.65
CA ALA A 198 -12.49 -20.20 18.70
C ALA A 198 -12.82 -21.69 18.52
N ARG A 199 -13.94 -22.14 19.09
CA ARG A 199 -14.46 -23.51 18.91
C ARG A 199 -15.91 -23.44 18.41
N PRO A 200 -16.20 -23.82 17.15
CA PRO A 200 -15.27 -24.29 16.12
C PRO A 200 -14.32 -23.19 15.61
N PRO A 201 -13.13 -23.54 15.07
CA PRO A 201 -12.15 -22.55 14.61
C PRO A 201 -12.67 -21.81 13.38
N ILE A 202 -12.59 -20.48 13.41
CA ILE A 202 -12.98 -19.60 12.30
C ILE A 202 -11.69 -19.17 11.59
N LEU A 203 -11.53 -19.63 10.35
CA LEU A 203 -10.34 -19.36 9.55
C LEU A 203 -10.55 -18.13 8.70
N LEU A 204 -10.01 -17.00 9.13
CA LEU A 204 -10.04 -15.75 8.38
C LEU A 204 -8.83 -15.69 7.44
N SER A 205 -9.09 -15.66 6.14
CA SER A 205 -8.07 -15.37 5.11
C SER A 205 -8.09 -13.88 4.81
N VAL A 206 -6.91 -13.25 4.89
CA VAL A 206 -6.74 -11.88 4.39
C VAL A 206 -6.67 -11.94 2.88
N ASP A 207 -7.27 -10.95 2.21
CA ASP A 207 -7.13 -10.77 0.77
C ASP A 207 -5.65 -10.50 0.43
N GLU A 208 -5.07 -11.36 -0.41
CA GLU A 208 -3.67 -11.24 -0.84
C GLU A 208 -3.43 -9.92 -1.61
N GLY A 209 -4.44 -9.40 -2.31
CA GLY A 209 -4.37 -8.12 -3.02
C GLY A 209 -4.23 -6.92 -2.07
N LEU A 210 -4.98 -6.94 -0.96
CA LEU A 210 -4.89 -5.90 0.08
C LEU A 210 -3.50 -5.90 0.72
N VAL A 211 -2.95 -7.08 1.04
CA VAL A 211 -1.59 -7.17 1.62
C VAL A 211 -0.52 -6.74 0.63
N LEU A 212 -0.67 -7.09 -0.65
CA LEU A 212 0.22 -6.62 -1.70
C LEU A 212 0.23 -5.08 -1.76
N SER A 213 -0.94 -4.45 -1.75
CA SER A 213 -1.03 -2.99 -1.75
C SER A 213 -0.38 -2.37 -0.50
N ALA A 214 -0.52 -2.98 0.68
CA ALA A 214 0.15 -2.54 1.90
C ALA A 214 1.68 -2.67 1.82
N ILE A 215 2.19 -3.76 1.24
CA ILE A 215 3.63 -3.97 1.00
C ILE A 215 4.18 -2.91 0.04
N LEU A 216 3.44 -2.59 -1.02
CA LEU A 216 3.84 -1.57 -1.98
C LEU A 216 3.83 -0.17 -1.35
N THR A 217 2.82 0.17 -0.54
CA THR A 217 2.78 1.41 0.25
C THR A 217 3.97 1.49 1.19
N ALA A 218 4.33 0.40 1.89
CA ALA A 218 5.52 0.36 2.74
C ALA A 218 6.82 0.68 1.96
N GLY A 219 6.91 0.23 0.71
CA GLY A 219 8.00 0.57 -0.19
C GLY A 219 8.04 2.06 -0.57
N ARG A 220 6.87 2.68 -0.80
CA ARG A 220 6.75 4.12 -1.12
C ARG A 220 7.03 5.02 0.07
N THR A 221 6.57 4.64 1.26
CA THR A 221 6.73 5.42 2.50
C THR A 221 8.03 5.11 3.23
N TYR A 222 8.83 4.15 2.73
CA TYR A 222 10.07 3.68 3.34
C TYR A 222 9.90 3.18 4.79
N ASP A 223 8.78 2.50 5.07
CA ASP A 223 8.46 1.99 6.40
C ASP A 223 8.77 0.49 6.52
N SER A 224 9.80 0.15 7.29
CA SER A 224 10.23 -1.24 7.49
C SER A 224 9.32 -2.04 8.42
N GLU A 225 8.63 -1.38 9.34
CA GLU A 225 7.74 -2.04 10.31
C GLU A 225 6.44 -2.47 9.64
N LEU A 226 5.88 -1.59 8.80
CA LEU A 226 4.72 -1.90 7.97
C LEU A 226 4.99 -3.10 7.06
N LEU A 227 6.15 -3.12 6.40
CA LEU A 227 6.55 -4.24 5.53
C LEU A 227 6.62 -5.56 6.31
N GLY A 228 7.25 -5.54 7.49
CA GLY A 228 7.35 -6.72 8.35
C GLY A 228 5.99 -7.22 8.83
N ALA A 229 5.12 -6.30 9.26
CA ALA A 229 3.77 -6.61 9.71
C ALA A 229 2.90 -7.19 8.60
N ALA A 230 2.89 -6.55 7.42
CA ALA A 230 2.14 -7.00 6.26
C ALA A 230 2.56 -8.42 5.84
N TRP A 231 3.88 -8.68 5.77
CA TRP A 231 4.38 -10.01 5.44
C TRP A 231 4.03 -11.06 6.50
N ALA A 232 4.14 -10.73 7.78
CA ALA A 232 3.79 -11.64 8.86
C ALA A 232 2.30 -12.02 8.84
N VAL A 233 1.42 -11.05 8.56
CA VAL A 233 -0.02 -11.27 8.40
C VAL A 233 -0.31 -12.20 7.24
N LEU A 234 0.35 -12.02 6.08
CA LEU A 234 0.20 -12.89 4.91
C LEU A 234 0.62 -14.34 5.20
N ILE A 235 1.83 -14.52 5.75
CA ILE A 235 2.34 -15.87 6.04
C ILE A 235 1.45 -16.58 7.07
N ARG A 236 0.92 -15.84 8.05
CA ARG A 236 0.01 -16.39 9.05
C ARG A 236 -1.35 -16.77 8.44
N SER A 237 -1.92 -15.94 7.57
CA SER A 237 -3.20 -16.23 6.90
C SER A 237 -3.08 -17.45 5.97
N LEU A 238 -1.94 -17.61 5.30
CA LEU A 238 -1.63 -18.77 4.44
C LEU A 238 -1.27 -20.04 5.22
N ARG A 239 -1.09 -19.93 6.55
CA ARG A 239 -0.83 -21.05 7.49
C ARG A 239 0.35 -21.93 7.10
N LYS A 240 1.29 -21.40 6.31
CA LYS A 240 2.43 -22.14 5.72
C LYS A 240 2.02 -23.39 4.91
N LYS A 241 0.75 -23.50 4.49
CA LYS A 241 0.26 -24.63 3.67
C LYS A 241 0.31 -24.31 2.17
N LYS A 242 0.16 -23.03 1.81
CA LYS A 242 0.21 -22.52 0.44
C LYS A 242 1.35 -21.51 0.35
N ALA A 243 2.12 -21.56 -0.74
CA ALA A 243 3.10 -20.53 -1.04
C ALA A 243 2.37 -19.19 -1.35
N PRO A 244 2.90 -18.04 -0.89
CA PRO A 244 2.39 -16.72 -1.30
C PRO A 244 2.42 -16.56 -2.81
N ASN A 245 1.47 -15.80 -3.37
CA ASN A 245 1.46 -15.52 -4.80
C ASN A 245 2.78 -14.88 -5.28
N PRO A 246 3.18 -15.12 -6.55
CA PRO A 246 4.42 -14.56 -7.09
C PRO A 246 4.50 -13.03 -7.00
N GLU A 247 3.38 -12.35 -7.24
CA GLU A 247 3.27 -10.89 -7.11
C GLU A 247 3.56 -10.39 -5.69
N SER A 248 3.21 -11.17 -4.65
CA SER A 248 3.52 -10.84 -3.25
C SER A 248 5.03 -10.89 -2.98
N TYR A 249 5.74 -11.86 -3.56
CA TYR A 249 7.20 -11.91 -3.48
C TYR A 249 7.84 -10.71 -4.21
N LEU A 250 7.39 -10.42 -5.43
CA LEU A 250 7.88 -9.27 -6.20
C LEU A 250 7.61 -7.95 -5.48
N GLY A 251 6.43 -7.77 -4.89
CA GLY A 251 6.09 -6.61 -4.06
C GLY A 251 7.02 -6.46 -2.86
N LYS A 252 7.34 -7.56 -2.17
CA LYS A 252 8.27 -7.56 -1.04
C LYS A 252 9.69 -7.21 -1.49
N ILE A 253 10.17 -7.79 -2.59
CA ILE A 253 11.47 -7.48 -3.18
C ILE A 253 11.55 -5.99 -3.53
N HIS A 254 10.52 -5.45 -4.19
CA HIS A 254 10.44 -4.02 -4.53
C HIS A 254 10.49 -3.12 -3.29
N ALA A 255 9.74 -3.45 -2.24
CA ALA A 255 9.73 -2.67 -1.00
C ALA A 255 11.10 -2.72 -0.29
N LEU A 256 11.72 -3.90 -0.18
CA LEU A 256 13.07 -4.07 0.39
C LEU A 256 14.15 -3.34 -0.42
N ALA A 257 14.04 -3.38 -1.75
CA ALA A 257 14.93 -2.67 -2.67
C ALA A 257 14.81 -1.15 -2.48
N SER A 258 13.59 -0.64 -2.30
CA SER A 258 13.33 0.78 -2.03
C SER A 258 13.91 1.24 -0.68
N LEU A 259 13.79 0.39 0.35
CA LEU A 259 14.39 0.58 1.68
C LEU A 259 15.93 0.47 1.68
N GLY A 260 16.55 0.01 0.59
CA GLY A 260 17.99 -0.22 0.51
C GLY A 260 18.49 -1.46 1.26
N ASN A 261 17.58 -2.33 1.72
CA ASN A 261 17.95 -3.57 2.41
C ASN A 261 18.15 -4.71 1.41
N LEU A 262 19.26 -4.64 0.67
CA LEU A 262 19.57 -5.56 -0.42
C LEU A 262 19.79 -6.99 0.06
N GLN A 263 20.40 -7.21 1.22
CA GLN A 263 20.60 -8.55 1.79
C GLN A 263 19.27 -9.30 1.98
N LYS A 264 18.27 -8.62 2.59
CA LYS A 264 16.94 -9.22 2.74
C LYS A 264 16.26 -9.38 1.39
N ALA A 265 16.45 -8.47 0.44
CA ALA A 265 15.86 -8.57 -0.90
C ALA A 265 16.37 -9.81 -1.65
N PHE A 266 17.68 -10.06 -1.65
CA PHE A 266 18.26 -11.28 -2.23
C PHE A 266 17.83 -12.54 -1.46
N GLY A 267 17.78 -12.49 -0.13
CA GLY A 267 17.21 -13.59 0.67
C GLY A 267 15.78 -13.94 0.25
N THR A 268 14.93 -12.93 0.03
CA THR A 268 13.56 -13.13 -0.44
C THR A 268 13.46 -13.59 -1.89
N LEU A 269 14.43 -13.24 -2.74
CA LEU A 269 14.52 -13.78 -4.10
C LEU A 269 14.84 -15.27 -4.07
N ASN A 270 15.72 -15.73 -3.19
CA ASN A 270 15.99 -17.16 -3.03
C ASN A 270 14.81 -17.93 -2.41
N GLU A 271 14.08 -17.33 -1.47
CA GLU A 271 12.79 -17.89 -1.01
C GLU A 271 11.80 -18.03 -2.18
N TYR A 272 11.73 -17.03 -3.05
CA TYR A 272 10.86 -17.00 -4.21
C TYR A 272 11.25 -18.06 -5.26
N GLU A 273 12.54 -18.18 -5.57
CA GLU A 273 13.09 -19.23 -6.44
C GLU A 273 12.87 -20.63 -5.85
N SER A 274 12.99 -20.80 -4.53
CA SER A 274 12.71 -22.10 -3.90
C SER A 274 11.23 -22.51 -3.99
N ALA A 275 10.32 -21.54 -4.12
CA ALA A 275 8.89 -21.77 -4.20
C ALA A 275 8.39 -21.99 -5.65
N TYR A 276 9.01 -21.31 -6.63
CA TYR A 276 8.54 -21.26 -8.02
C TYR A 276 9.60 -21.62 -9.07
N GLY A 277 10.81 -21.99 -8.67
CA GLY A 277 11.93 -22.28 -9.59
C GLY A 277 11.69 -23.48 -10.52
N ASP A 278 10.85 -24.43 -10.10
CA ASP A 278 10.50 -25.62 -10.91
C ASP A 278 9.36 -25.37 -11.92
N ALA A 279 8.87 -24.13 -12.05
CA ALA A 279 7.70 -23.79 -12.87
C ALA A 279 7.91 -23.88 -14.41
N GLY A 280 9.00 -24.49 -14.89
CA GLY A 280 9.24 -24.72 -16.30
C GLY A 280 9.41 -23.42 -17.12
N GLN A 281 8.76 -23.32 -18.28
CA GLN A 281 8.91 -22.18 -19.21
C GLN A 281 8.32 -20.85 -18.65
N GLU A 282 7.38 -20.90 -17.71
CA GLU A 282 6.82 -19.68 -17.09
C GLU A 282 7.82 -19.01 -16.13
N ALA A 283 8.83 -19.74 -15.66
CA ALA A 283 9.87 -19.20 -14.79
C ALA A 283 10.75 -18.14 -15.49
N GLU A 284 10.92 -18.22 -16.81
CA GLU A 284 11.83 -17.34 -17.55
C GLU A 284 11.35 -15.87 -17.55
N GLU A 285 10.04 -15.64 -17.65
CA GLU A 285 9.45 -14.30 -17.51
C GLU A 285 9.36 -13.87 -16.04
N LEU A 286 9.14 -14.83 -15.14
CA LEU A 286 8.93 -14.59 -13.71
C LEU A 286 10.16 -13.98 -13.03
N PHE A 287 11.35 -14.43 -13.41
CA PHE A 287 12.64 -13.99 -12.87
C PHE A 287 13.40 -13.04 -13.81
N CYS A 288 12.72 -12.43 -14.78
CA CYS A 288 13.35 -11.54 -15.76
C CYS A 288 13.87 -10.23 -15.10
N PRO A 289 15.17 -9.93 -15.17
CA PRO A 289 15.77 -8.76 -14.52
C PRO A 289 15.44 -7.44 -15.24
N PHE A 290 14.92 -7.51 -16.46
CA PHE A 290 14.49 -6.34 -17.23
C PHE A 290 13.03 -5.93 -16.96
N THR A 291 12.21 -6.80 -16.36
CA THR A 291 10.79 -6.55 -16.10
C THR A 291 10.46 -6.74 -14.62
N SER A 292 10.37 -7.98 -14.14
CA SER A 292 9.90 -8.30 -12.78
C SER A 292 10.89 -7.90 -11.70
N LEU A 293 12.19 -8.18 -11.90
CA LEU A 293 13.26 -7.85 -10.94
C LEU A 293 13.93 -6.50 -11.24
N HIS A 294 13.39 -5.71 -12.17
CA HIS A 294 13.91 -4.38 -12.48
C HIS A 294 14.08 -3.46 -11.25
N PRO A 295 13.16 -3.45 -10.25
CA PRO A 295 13.35 -2.65 -9.04
C PRO A 295 14.61 -3.00 -8.25
N LEU A 296 14.98 -4.29 -8.22
CA LEU A 296 16.20 -4.76 -7.57
C LEU A 296 17.45 -4.26 -8.31
N VAL A 297 17.43 -4.33 -9.65
CA VAL A 297 18.47 -3.76 -10.52
C VAL A 297 18.68 -2.27 -10.25
N VAL A 298 17.59 -1.50 -10.16
CA VAL A 298 17.65 -0.07 -9.86
C VAL A 298 18.27 0.16 -8.49
N ALA A 299 17.88 -0.60 -7.47
CA ALA A 299 18.44 -0.49 -6.13
C ALA A 299 19.94 -0.83 -6.07
N CYS A 300 20.41 -1.81 -6.85
CA CYS A 300 21.85 -2.10 -6.99
C CYS A 300 22.64 -0.92 -7.58
N SER A 301 22.00 -0.04 -8.36
CA SER A 301 22.64 1.11 -9.01
C SER A 301 22.46 2.46 -8.29
N LYS A 302 21.59 2.55 -7.26
CA LYS A 302 21.10 3.82 -6.70
C LYS A 302 22.19 4.71 -6.08
N LYS A 303 23.28 4.14 -5.55
CA LYS A 303 24.44 4.90 -5.04
C LYS A 303 25.74 4.58 -5.80
N GLY A 304 25.63 4.08 -7.03
CA GLY A 304 26.80 3.70 -7.83
C GLY A 304 27.64 2.60 -7.17
N PHE A 305 28.94 2.85 -7.05
CA PHE A 305 29.92 1.87 -6.57
C PHE A 305 29.74 1.46 -5.10
N GLU A 306 29.32 2.38 -4.21
CA GLU A 306 29.10 2.08 -2.77
C GLU A 306 28.06 0.96 -2.60
N THR A 307 26.95 1.04 -3.33
CA THR A 307 25.92 -0.01 -3.31
C THR A 307 26.43 -1.31 -3.91
N LEU A 308 27.22 -1.26 -4.99
CA LEU A 308 27.77 -2.46 -5.61
C LEU A 308 28.75 -3.17 -4.67
N ASP A 309 29.66 -2.45 -4.02
CA ASP A 309 30.62 -3.03 -3.06
C ASP A 309 29.87 -3.76 -1.92
N ASN A 310 28.81 -3.15 -1.40
CA ASN A 310 27.95 -3.80 -0.39
C ASN A 310 27.25 -5.05 -0.93
N VAL A 311 26.78 -5.03 -2.17
CA VAL A 311 26.14 -6.20 -2.82
C VAL A 311 27.14 -7.34 -3.00
N TYR A 312 28.36 -7.06 -3.48
CA TYR A 312 29.39 -8.09 -3.62
C TYR A 312 29.78 -8.69 -2.27
N PHE A 313 29.98 -7.85 -1.24
CA PHE A 313 30.25 -8.33 0.11
C PHE A 313 29.11 -9.21 0.65
N GLN A 314 27.85 -8.82 0.41
CA GLN A 314 26.70 -9.61 0.83
C GLN A 314 26.59 -10.94 0.08
N LEU A 315 26.77 -10.95 -1.25
CA LEU A 315 26.77 -12.16 -2.05
C LEU A 315 27.90 -13.12 -1.63
N GLU A 316 29.09 -12.60 -1.36
CA GLU A 316 30.20 -13.41 -0.88
C GLU A 316 29.90 -14.04 0.49
N ASN A 317 29.30 -13.29 1.41
CA ASN A 317 28.87 -13.83 2.70
C ASN A 317 27.78 -14.91 2.55
N LEU A 318 26.82 -14.69 1.64
CA LEU A 318 25.76 -15.66 1.35
C LEU A 318 26.32 -16.93 0.66
N ASN A 319 27.43 -16.82 -0.07
CA ASN A 319 28.11 -17.97 -0.67
C ASN A 319 28.91 -18.79 0.34
N ARG A 320 29.47 -18.16 1.35
CA ARG A 320 30.27 -18.81 2.41
C ARG A 320 29.41 -19.47 3.50
N GLY A 321 28.09 -19.32 3.44
CA GLY A 321 27.16 -19.94 4.39
C GLY A 321 27.04 -21.47 4.22
N GLU A 322 26.38 -22.13 5.17
CA GLU A 322 26.18 -23.60 5.17
C GLU A 322 25.44 -24.11 3.92
N ASN A 323 24.58 -23.26 3.33
CA ASN A 323 23.97 -23.47 2.01
C ASN A 323 24.39 -22.30 1.08
N PRO A 324 25.27 -22.53 0.10
CA PRO A 324 25.74 -21.47 -0.78
C PRO A 324 24.58 -20.92 -1.61
N TYR A 325 24.40 -19.60 -1.56
CA TYR A 325 23.41 -18.90 -2.35
C TYR A 325 23.75 -19.00 -3.85
N LYS A 326 22.90 -19.69 -4.61
CA LYS A 326 23.12 -19.95 -6.04
C LYS A 326 21.90 -19.53 -6.85
N SER A 327 21.86 -18.27 -7.26
CA SER A 327 20.77 -17.70 -8.04
C SER A 327 21.32 -17.00 -9.28
N VAL A 328 20.96 -17.52 -10.46
CA VAL A 328 21.29 -16.89 -11.75
C VAL A 328 20.57 -15.55 -11.87
N ALA A 329 19.31 -15.46 -11.43
CA ALA A 329 18.53 -14.22 -11.49
C ALA A 329 19.14 -13.10 -10.64
N ALA A 330 19.67 -13.42 -9.45
CA ALA A 330 20.36 -12.46 -8.60
C ALA A 330 21.64 -11.94 -9.26
N LEU A 331 22.47 -12.82 -9.83
CA LEU A 331 23.69 -12.45 -10.53
C LEU A 331 23.38 -11.61 -11.78
N ASN A 332 22.31 -11.93 -12.51
CA ASN A 332 21.81 -11.13 -13.62
C ASN A 332 21.39 -9.72 -13.18
N CYS A 333 20.76 -9.59 -12.01
CA CYS A 333 20.44 -8.29 -11.45
C CYS A 333 21.70 -7.46 -11.13
N VAL A 334 22.76 -8.11 -10.62
CA VAL A 334 24.04 -7.46 -10.36
C VAL A 334 24.74 -7.04 -11.65
N ILE A 335 24.76 -7.88 -12.68
CA ILE A 335 25.32 -7.55 -14.01
C ILE A 335 24.64 -6.29 -14.57
N LEU A 336 23.31 -6.21 -14.51
CA LEU A 336 22.58 -5.03 -14.94
C LEU A 336 22.80 -3.81 -14.02
N GLY A 337 22.96 -4.04 -12.72
CA GLY A 337 23.35 -3.00 -11.77
C GLY A 337 24.69 -2.36 -12.15
N CYS A 338 25.72 -3.19 -12.40
CA CYS A 338 27.03 -2.76 -12.90
C CYS A 338 26.92 -2.02 -14.24
N ALA A 339 26.10 -2.53 -15.16
CA ALA A 339 25.85 -1.90 -16.45
C ALA A 339 25.25 -0.49 -16.30
N ASN A 340 24.34 -0.28 -15.34
CA ASN A 340 23.75 1.02 -15.04
C ASN A 340 24.74 2.00 -14.38
N VAL A 341 25.75 1.48 -13.66
CA VAL A 341 26.86 2.23 -13.06
C VAL A 341 28.04 2.40 -14.04
N TRP A 342 27.92 1.86 -15.26
CA TRP A 342 28.94 1.92 -16.32
C TRP A 342 30.23 1.17 -15.97
N ASP A 343 30.16 0.25 -15.01
CA ASP A 343 31.26 -0.63 -14.61
C ASP A 343 31.21 -1.92 -15.42
N LEU A 344 31.92 -1.90 -16.54
CA LEU A 344 31.99 -3.04 -17.44
C LEU A 344 32.81 -4.19 -16.86
N ASP A 345 33.90 -3.88 -16.17
CA ASP A 345 34.84 -4.89 -15.69
C ASP A 345 34.18 -5.78 -14.65
N ARG A 346 33.43 -5.19 -13.71
CA ARG A 346 32.64 -5.96 -12.74
C ARG A 346 31.48 -6.70 -13.38
N ALA A 347 30.81 -6.13 -14.39
CA ALA A 347 29.76 -6.84 -15.13
C ALA A 347 30.32 -8.11 -15.80
N TYR A 348 31.50 -7.99 -16.42
CA TYR A 348 32.23 -9.10 -17.03
C TYR A 348 32.65 -10.17 -16.03
N GLN A 349 33.32 -9.76 -14.95
CA GLN A 349 33.75 -10.67 -13.88
C GLN A 349 32.58 -11.42 -13.26
N THR A 350 31.45 -10.73 -13.06
CA THR A 350 30.24 -11.36 -12.52
C THR A 350 29.69 -12.40 -13.47
N PHE A 351 29.63 -12.10 -14.77
CA PHE A 351 29.19 -13.07 -15.78
C PHE A 351 30.10 -14.31 -15.81
N GLU A 352 31.42 -14.13 -15.81
CA GLU A 352 32.36 -15.26 -15.77
C GLU A 352 32.26 -16.07 -14.47
N SER A 353 31.99 -15.39 -13.35
CA SER A 353 31.83 -16.04 -12.04
C SER A 353 30.66 -17.03 -12.02
N ILE A 354 29.57 -16.77 -12.78
CA ILE A 354 28.40 -17.66 -12.86
C ILE A 354 28.84 -19.10 -13.15
N GLY A 355 29.63 -19.29 -14.21
CA GLY A 355 30.16 -20.60 -14.59
C GLY A 355 31.32 -21.07 -13.73
N SER A 356 32.31 -20.20 -13.50
CA SER A 356 33.58 -20.58 -12.88
C SER A 356 33.50 -20.77 -11.37
N THR A 357 32.92 -19.81 -10.64
CA THR A 357 32.88 -19.79 -9.17
C THR A 357 31.61 -20.45 -8.64
N PHE A 358 30.46 -20.19 -9.24
CA PHE A 358 29.17 -20.69 -8.75
C PHE A 358 28.79 -22.06 -9.32
N GLY A 359 29.40 -22.47 -10.43
CA GLY A 359 29.06 -23.71 -11.15
C GLY A 359 27.65 -23.69 -11.73
N LEU A 360 27.16 -22.50 -12.09
CA LEU A 360 25.86 -22.25 -12.69
C LEU A 360 26.00 -22.03 -14.19
N THR A 361 24.93 -22.27 -14.95
CA THR A 361 24.90 -22.00 -16.38
C THR A 361 24.33 -20.62 -16.64
N PRO A 362 25.07 -19.69 -17.30
CA PRO A 362 24.51 -18.42 -17.74
C PRO A 362 23.28 -18.65 -18.62
N ASP A 363 22.21 -17.90 -18.37
CA ASP A 363 20.98 -17.95 -19.13
C ASP A 363 20.91 -16.80 -20.16
N ILE A 364 19.83 -16.73 -20.93
CA ILE A 364 19.64 -15.66 -21.91
C ILE A 364 19.65 -14.27 -21.27
N HIS A 365 19.19 -14.15 -20.02
CA HIS A 365 19.18 -12.89 -19.29
C HIS A 365 20.60 -12.46 -18.88
N SER A 366 21.49 -13.41 -18.57
CA SER A 366 22.92 -13.16 -18.34
C SER A 366 23.59 -12.54 -19.58
N TYR A 367 23.38 -13.14 -20.75
CA TYR A 367 23.92 -12.63 -22.02
C TYR A 367 23.31 -11.29 -22.39
N ASN A 368 21.99 -11.13 -22.25
CA ASN A 368 21.31 -9.86 -22.45
C ASN A 368 21.86 -8.77 -21.51
N GLY A 369 22.18 -9.14 -20.26
CA GLY A 369 22.84 -8.24 -19.30
C GLY A 369 24.20 -7.72 -19.79
N LEU A 370 25.05 -8.61 -20.31
CA LEU A 370 26.34 -8.23 -20.89
C LEU A 370 26.19 -7.38 -22.16
N MET A 371 25.28 -7.75 -23.07
CA MET A 371 25.00 -6.97 -24.27
C MET A 371 24.55 -5.55 -23.92
N TYR A 372 23.70 -5.41 -22.90
CA TYR A 372 23.28 -4.11 -22.38
C TYR A 372 24.46 -3.30 -21.82
N ALA A 373 25.34 -3.92 -21.04
CA ALA A 373 26.53 -3.28 -20.49
C ALA A 373 27.47 -2.72 -21.57
N PHE A 374 27.79 -3.52 -22.59
CA PHE A 374 28.58 -3.06 -23.73
C PHE A 374 27.89 -1.96 -24.54
N GLY A 375 26.59 -2.12 -24.80
CA GLY A 375 25.80 -1.15 -25.55
C GLY A 375 25.82 0.23 -24.91
N LYS A 376 25.73 0.31 -23.57
CA LYS A 376 25.83 1.57 -22.81
C LYS A 376 27.16 2.29 -22.99
N LEU A 377 28.25 1.54 -23.15
CA LEU A 377 29.59 2.07 -23.34
C LEU A 377 29.99 2.26 -24.82
N LYS A 378 29.01 2.22 -25.73
CA LYS A 378 29.21 2.32 -27.20
C LYS A 378 30.10 1.23 -27.79
N LYS A 379 30.32 0.13 -27.06
CA LYS A 379 31.09 -1.04 -27.48
C LYS A 379 30.22 -1.99 -28.31
N THR A 380 29.72 -1.48 -29.44
CA THR A 380 28.72 -2.17 -30.28
C THR A 380 29.25 -3.46 -30.88
N HIS A 381 30.50 -3.47 -31.34
CA HIS A 381 31.13 -4.67 -31.89
C HIS A 381 31.22 -5.80 -30.86
N GLU A 382 31.59 -5.48 -29.62
CA GLU A 382 31.65 -6.46 -28.54
C GLU A 382 30.24 -6.94 -28.13
N ALA A 383 29.22 -6.07 -28.16
CA ALA A 383 27.83 -6.48 -27.97
C ALA A 383 27.35 -7.45 -29.06
N SER A 384 27.70 -7.23 -30.33
CA SER A 384 27.40 -8.15 -31.42
C SER A 384 28.12 -9.49 -31.26
N ARG A 385 29.39 -9.49 -30.83
CA ARG A 385 30.13 -10.73 -30.53
C ARG A 385 29.48 -11.54 -29.41
N VAL A 386 28.94 -10.89 -28.38
CA VAL A 386 28.19 -11.58 -27.31
C VAL A 386 26.93 -12.23 -27.87
N PHE A 387 26.20 -11.54 -28.76
CA PHE A 387 25.03 -12.10 -29.43
C PHE A 387 25.38 -13.30 -30.32
N GLU A 388 26.42 -13.20 -31.15
CA GLU A 388 26.91 -14.29 -31.99
C GLU A 388 27.34 -15.50 -31.15
N HIS A 389 28.01 -15.26 -30.02
CA HIS A 389 28.40 -16.31 -29.09
C HIS A 389 27.18 -16.98 -28.42
N LEU A 390 26.15 -16.21 -28.06
CA LEU A 390 24.89 -16.77 -27.56
C LEU A 390 24.26 -17.70 -28.61
N VAL A 391 24.22 -17.29 -29.88
CA VAL A 391 23.67 -18.10 -30.98
C VAL A 391 24.52 -19.35 -31.23
N SER A 392 25.85 -19.25 -31.18
CA SER A 392 26.75 -20.39 -31.44
C SER A 392 26.66 -21.48 -30.36
N LEU A 393 26.25 -21.12 -29.14
CA LEU A 393 25.94 -22.06 -28.06
C LEU A 393 24.56 -22.73 -28.21
N GLY A 394 23.78 -22.38 -29.23
CA GLY A 394 22.45 -22.94 -29.47
C GLY A 394 21.36 -22.34 -28.57
N LEU A 395 21.67 -21.29 -27.79
CA LEU A 395 20.66 -20.53 -27.06
C LEU A 395 19.88 -19.66 -28.06
N LYS A 396 18.54 -19.68 -27.95
CA LYS A 396 17.66 -18.93 -28.87
C LYS A 396 17.54 -17.48 -28.42
N PRO A 397 17.98 -16.48 -29.20
CA PRO A 397 17.75 -15.08 -28.86
C PRO A 397 16.26 -14.78 -28.72
N ASN A 398 15.92 -13.86 -27.82
CA ASN A 398 14.55 -13.41 -27.60
C ASN A 398 14.36 -11.96 -28.08
N ALA A 399 13.11 -11.46 -28.04
CA ALA A 399 12.80 -10.09 -28.44
C ALA A 399 13.66 -9.04 -27.71
N LYS A 400 14.05 -9.31 -26.45
CA LYS A 400 14.91 -8.44 -25.67
C LYS A 400 16.34 -8.41 -26.22
N SER A 401 16.92 -9.54 -26.61
CA SER A 401 18.25 -9.63 -27.23
C SER A 401 18.36 -8.73 -28.46
N TYR A 402 17.39 -8.81 -29.39
CA TYR A 402 17.34 -7.95 -30.56
C TYR A 402 17.16 -6.47 -30.20
N SER A 403 16.25 -6.15 -29.27
CA SER A 403 16.05 -4.77 -28.82
C SER A 403 17.30 -4.16 -28.21
N LEU A 404 18.14 -4.95 -27.53
CA LEU A 404 19.40 -4.50 -26.94
C LEU A 404 20.46 -4.20 -28.01
N LEU A 405 20.55 -5.02 -29.07
CA LEU A 405 21.41 -4.72 -30.22
C LEU A 405 20.98 -3.44 -30.93
N VAL A 406 19.67 -3.26 -31.16
CA VAL A 406 19.13 -2.02 -31.73
C VAL A 406 19.53 -0.83 -30.86
N ASP A 407 19.31 -0.89 -29.54
CA ASP A 407 19.70 0.18 -28.62
C ASP A 407 21.21 0.47 -28.68
N ALA A 408 22.06 -0.55 -28.78
CA ALA A 408 23.51 -0.39 -28.90
C ALA A 408 23.91 0.35 -30.19
N HIS A 409 23.36 -0.04 -31.36
CA HIS A 409 23.59 0.66 -32.63
C HIS A 409 23.08 2.11 -32.59
N LEU A 410 21.90 2.35 -32.01
CA LEU A 410 21.35 3.69 -31.86
C LEU A 410 22.16 4.60 -30.93
N ILE A 411 22.82 4.05 -29.91
CA ILE A 411 23.76 4.77 -29.05
C ILE A 411 25.02 5.18 -29.84
N ASN A 412 25.48 4.32 -30.74
CA ASN A 412 26.60 4.59 -31.64
C ASN A 412 26.23 5.40 -32.89
N ARG A 413 24.98 5.86 -32.98
CA ARG A 413 24.41 6.64 -34.09
C ARG A 413 24.36 5.91 -35.43
N ASP A 414 24.39 4.58 -35.41
CA ASP A 414 24.28 3.76 -36.62
C ASP A 414 22.84 3.30 -36.85
N VAL A 415 22.06 4.16 -37.50
CA VAL A 415 20.63 3.91 -37.77
C VAL A 415 20.44 2.77 -38.77
N LYS A 416 21.35 2.63 -39.75
CA LYS A 416 21.23 1.62 -40.81
C LYS A 416 21.39 0.21 -40.25
N SER A 417 22.41 -0.01 -39.41
CA SER A 417 22.58 -1.29 -38.72
C SER A 417 21.45 -1.56 -37.73
N ALA A 418 20.95 -0.53 -37.03
CA ALA A 418 19.78 -0.68 -36.16
C ALA A 418 18.54 -1.18 -36.93
N LEU A 419 18.31 -0.67 -38.15
CA LEU A 419 17.24 -1.15 -39.02
C LEU A 419 17.49 -2.56 -39.56
N ALA A 420 18.73 -2.92 -39.86
CA ALA A 420 19.09 -4.28 -40.26
C ALA A 420 18.72 -5.28 -39.14
N VAL A 421 19.09 -4.98 -37.90
CA VAL A 421 18.74 -5.80 -36.72
C VAL A 421 17.22 -5.89 -36.53
N ILE A 422 16.45 -4.84 -36.85
CA ILE A 422 14.98 -4.90 -36.82
C ILE A 422 14.43 -5.87 -37.88
N ASN A 423 15.03 -5.90 -39.08
CA ASN A 423 14.63 -6.88 -40.10
C ASN A 423 15.00 -8.30 -39.68
N ASP A 424 16.14 -8.49 -39.02
CA ASP A 424 16.54 -9.79 -38.47
C ASP A 424 15.57 -10.22 -37.35
N MET A 425 15.13 -9.28 -36.52
CA MET A 425 14.12 -9.49 -35.47
C MET A 425 12.78 -9.95 -36.06
N THR A 426 12.30 -9.30 -37.13
CA THR A 426 11.05 -9.70 -37.79
C THR A 426 11.18 -11.03 -38.54
N ALA A 427 12.34 -11.29 -39.16
CA ALA A 427 12.63 -12.57 -39.80
C ALA A 427 12.70 -13.72 -38.78
N ALA A 428 13.16 -13.44 -37.56
CA ALA A 428 13.13 -14.38 -36.43
C ALA A 428 11.74 -14.57 -35.79
N GLY A 429 10.71 -13.86 -36.30
CA GLY A 429 9.34 -13.97 -35.82
C GLY A 429 8.98 -13.08 -34.63
N PHE A 430 9.83 -12.12 -34.28
CA PHE A 430 9.56 -11.16 -33.19
C PHE A 430 9.08 -9.82 -33.74
N GLU A 431 8.03 -9.27 -33.14
CA GLU A 431 7.53 -7.94 -33.49
C GLU A 431 8.31 -6.83 -32.75
N PRO A 432 8.86 -5.84 -33.47
CA PRO A 432 9.60 -4.74 -32.83
C PRO A 432 8.63 -3.87 -32.02
N SER A 433 8.96 -3.59 -30.76
CA SER A 433 8.09 -2.80 -29.89
C SER A 433 7.88 -1.38 -30.43
N LYS A 434 6.70 -0.80 -30.13
CA LYS A 434 6.40 0.61 -30.44
C LYS A 434 7.46 1.57 -29.88
N GLU A 435 8.04 1.26 -28.73
CA GLU A 435 9.09 2.08 -28.12
C GLU A 435 10.40 2.00 -28.91
N THR A 436 10.79 0.80 -29.35
CA THR A 436 11.98 0.58 -30.20
C THR A 436 11.89 1.42 -31.48
N LEU A 437 10.75 1.37 -32.18
CA LEU A 437 10.54 2.16 -33.40
C LEU A 437 10.58 3.67 -33.13
N LYS A 438 9.98 4.15 -32.03
CA LYS A 438 10.08 5.56 -31.61
C LYS A 438 11.54 5.98 -31.37
N LYS A 439 12.35 5.13 -30.75
CA LYS A 439 13.77 5.43 -30.50
C LYS A 439 14.57 5.56 -31.81
N VAL A 440 14.38 4.63 -32.75
CA VAL A 440 15.01 4.69 -34.08
C VAL A 440 14.58 5.96 -34.80
N ARG A 441 13.28 6.24 -34.85
CA ARG A 441 12.72 7.43 -35.48
C ARG A 441 13.32 8.73 -34.93
N ARG A 442 13.36 8.88 -33.60
CA ARG A 442 13.99 10.04 -32.93
C ARG A 442 15.47 10.19 -33.32
N ARG A 443 16.18 9.09 -33.58
CA ARG A 443 17.56 9.12 -34.05
C ARG A 443 17.64 9.53 -35.52
N CYS A 444 16.84 8.95 -36.41
CA CYS A 444 16.76 9.34 -37.82
C CYS A 444 16.58 10.86 -37.96
N LEU A 445 15.65 11.43 -37.20
CA LEU A 445 15.37 12.87 -37.19
C LEU A 445 16.57 13.71 -36.74
N ARG A 446 17.35 13.25 -35.76
CA ARG A 446 18.54 13.96 -35.27
C ARG A 446 19.69 13.95 -36.26
N GLU A 447 19.85 12.86 -37.01
CA GLU A 447 20.89 12.70 -38.02
C GLU A 447 20.43 13.15 -39.43
N MET A 448 19.17 13.60 -39.56
CA MET A 448 18.53 13.98 -40.84
C MET A 448 18.49 12.84 -41.88
N ASP A 449 18.40 11.59 -41.42
CA ASP A 449 18.27 10.40 -42.28
C ASP A 449 16.79 10.11 -42.57
N TYR A 450 16.25 10.79 -43.59
CA TYR A 450 14.85 10.69 -44.00
C TYR A 450 14.51 9.31 -44.62
N GLU A 451 15.46 8.68 -45.32
CA GLU A 451 15.25 7.36 -45.92
C GLU A 451 14.99 6.31 -44.84
N SER A 452 15.80 6.32 -43.77
CA SER A 452 15.59 5.45 -42.62
C SER A 452 14.30 5.77 -41.87
N ASP A 453 13.91 7.05 -41.75
CA ASP A 453 12.64 7.47 -41.13
C ASP A 453 11.42 6.90 -41.88
N ASP A 454 11.39 7.01 -43.21
CA ASP A 454 10.32 6.47 -44.05
C ASP A 454 10.21 4.93 -43.95
N ARG A 455 11.35 4.24 -43.80
CA ARG A 455 11.39 2.80 -43.54
C ARG A 455 10.82 2.44 -42.17
N VAL A 456 11.11 3.22 -41.14
CA VAL A 456 10.50 3.02 -39.80
C VAL A 456 9.00 3.28 -39.85
N GLU A 457 8.56 4.32 -40.57
CA GLU A 457 7.14 4.67 -40.66
C GLU A 457 6.34 3.64 -41.45
N SER A 458 6.85 3.15 -42.58
CA SER A 458 6.23 2.06 -43.33
C SER A 458 6.13 0.77 -42.51
N LEU A 459 7.19 0.42 -41.77
CA LEU A 459 7.18 -0.73 -40.86
C LEU A 459 6.18 -0.54 -39.72
N ALA A 460 6.10 0.65 -39.13
CA ALA A 460 5.11 0.94 -38.09
C ALA A 460 3.66 0.89 -38.60
N ARG A 461 3.40 1.34 -39.83
CA ARG A 461 2.09 1.21 -40.48
C ARG A 461 1.72 -0.25 -40.68
N SER A 462 2.67 -1.10 -41.09
CA SER A 462 2.44 -2.54 -41.26
C SER A 462 2.05 -3.24 -39.95
N LEU A 463 2.57 -2.75 -38.82
CA LEU A 463 2.29 -3.25 -37.47
C LEU A 463 1.10 -2.52 -36.78
N ASN A 464 0.35 -1.68 -37.51
CA ASN A 464 -0.74 -0.85 -36.98
C ASN A 464 -0.33 0.09 -35.82
N TYR A 465 0.95 0.44 -35.72
CA TYR A 465 1.42 1.37 -34.71
C TYR A 465 1.27 2.82 -35.17
N ARG A 466 0.45 3.59 -34.45
CA ARG A 466 0.46 5.06 -34.56
C ARG A 466 1.66 5.64 -33.82
N LEU A 467 2.70 6.01 -34.56
CA LEU A 467 3.91 6.63 -33.99
C LEU A 467 3.73 8.11 -33.61
N GLY A 468 2.61 8.73 -33.99
CA GLY A 468 2.33 10.16 -33.79
C GLY A 468 3.22 11.04 -34.68
N SER A 469 2.70 12.11 -35.27
CA SER A 469 3.56 13.18 -35.73
C SER A 469 3.96 14.01 -34.51
N GLU A 470 5.25 14.27 -34.31
CA GLU A 470 5.61 15.38 -33.44
C GLU A 470 5.14 16.63 -34.19
N GLY A 471 3.96 17.14 -33.81
CA GLY A 471 3.22 18.19 -34.51
C GLY A 471 3.97 19.51 -34.76
N ARG A 472 5.24 19.64 -34.35
CA ARG A 472 6.09 20.78 -34.72
C ARG A 472 6.46 20.80 -36.21
N ARG A 473 6.63 19.64 -36.86
CA ARG A 473 6.99 19.61 -38.30
C ARG A 473 5.81 19.97 -39.19
N ASP A 474 4.64 19.36 -38.97
CA ASP A 474 3.43 19.68 -39.72
C ASP A 474 3.03 21.15 -39.54
N MET A 475 3.26 21.73 -38.34
CA MET A 475 3.08 23.17 -38.10
C MET A 475 4.12 24.07 -38.80
N LEU A 476 5.36 23.61 -39.01
CA LEU A 476 6.39 24.39 -39.70
C LEU A 476 6.22 24.38 -41.23
N PHE A 477 5.72 23.27 -41.80
CA PHE A 477 5.50 23.15 -43.24
C PHE A 477 4.13 23.69 -43.70
N ASN A 478 3.14 23.77 -42.81
CA ASN A 478 1.82 24.36 -43.09
C ASN A 478 1.69 25.84 -42.66
N LEU A 479 2.81 26.53 -42.43
CA LEU A 479 2.79 27.99 -42.33
C LEU A 479 2.69 28.56 -43.74
N ASP A 480 1.47 28.89 -44.16
CA ASP A 480 1.24 29.78 -45.30
C ASP A 480 1.91 31.12 -44.96
N TYR A 481 3.08 31.39 -45.53
CA TYR A 481 3.70 32.71 -45.46
C TYR A 481 2.84 33.69 -46.26
N SER A 482 1.83 34.29 -45.62
CA SER A 482 1.11 35.42 -46.18
C SER A 482 2.10 36.58 -46.32
N MET A 483 2.40 37.00 -47.55
CA MET A 483 3.29 38.11 -47.89
C MET A 483 2.70 39.50 -47.58
N GLU A 484 1.57 39.55 -46.87
CA GLU A 484 0.91 40.79 -46.47
C GLU A 484 1.18 41.05 -44.99
N TYR A 485 2.20 41.87 -44.72
CA TYR A 485 2.37 42.52 -43.43
C TYR A 485 1.57 43.84 -43.43
N PRO A 486 0.70 44.10 -42.44
CA PRO A 486 -0.07 45.33 -42.32
C PRO A 486 0.75 46.56 -41.89
#